data_AF-A0A060R6I2-F1
#
_entry.id   AF-A0A060R6I2-F1
#
_cell.length_a   1.000
_cell.length_b   1.000
_cell.length_c   1.000
_cell.angle_alpha   90.00
_cell.angle_beta   90.00
_cell.angle_gamma   90.00
#
_symmetry.space_group_name_H-M   'P 1'
#
loop_
_entity.id
_entity.type
_entity.pdbx_description
1 polymer ?
#
loop_
_entity_poly.entity_id
_entity_poly.type
_entity_poly.pdbx_seq_one_letter_code
_entity_poly.pdbx_strand_id
1 'polypeptide(L)'
;MSSVESYICDDKYDLPIWFLKHKEFVWWFTRYFHSDQLRSFFHPMTDEQVPFKSLVLTHYRKAEYTEKLAEMCGYGLHNFRKLFKQEFGVSPYKWLMMKKAEHIKYRLSKTHITFTDIIDEFNFSSNAHFTTFCKQHLGGTPSKLRLIFLENQEVESK
;
A
#
# COMPACT_ATOMS: atom_id res chain seq x y z
N MET A 1 -19.43 11.00 36.54
CA MET A 1 -19.30 9.88 35.57
C MET A 1 -17.92 9.31 35.74
N SER A 2 -17.82 8.13 36.35
CA SER A 2 -16.59 7.40 36.69
C SER A 2 -15.80 7.06 35.42
N SER A 3 -14.68 7.76 35.17
CA SER A 3 -13.77 7.48 34.05
C SER A 3 -13.06 6.13 34.26
N VAL A 4 -12.38 5.61 33.23
CA VAL A 4 -11.52 4.41 33.34
C VAL A 4 -10.48 4.55 34.47
N GLU A 5 -10.04 5.77 34.77
CA GLU A 5 -9.12 6.05 35.88
C GLU A 5 -9.75 5.72 37.24
N SER A 6 -11.04 5.99 37.42
CA SER A 6 -11.73 5.62 38.66
C SER A 6 -11.90 4.11 38.83
N TYR A 7 -11.96 3.35 37.73
CA TYR A 7 -11.97 1.88 37.78
C TYR A 7 -10.60 1.29 38.11
N ILE A 8 -9.52 1.93 37.65
CA ILE A 8 -8.13 1.51 37.90
C ILE A 8 -7.69 1.86 39.34
N CYS A 9 -8.16 2.97 39.89
CA CYS A 9 -7.73 3.47 41.20
C CYS A 9 -8.58 3.01 42.41
N ASP A 10 -9.68 2.27 42.21
CA ASP A 10 -10.60 1.87 43.31
C ASP A 10 -10.11 0.65 44.12
N ASP A 11 -8.94 0.06 43.83
CA ASP A 11 -8.34 -1.10 44.55
C ASP A 11 -9.27 -2.34 44.73
N LYS A 12 -10.46 -2.33 44.13
CA LYS A 12 -11.47 -3.40 44.09
C LYS A 12 -11.34 -4.26 42.83
N TYR A 13 -10.12 -4.48 42.35
CA TYR A 13 -9.90 -5.41 41.25
C TYR A 13 -10.03 -6.85 41.78
N ASP A 14 -11.18 -7.44 41.57
CA ASP A 14 -11.37 -8.88 41.75
C ASP A 14 -10.73 -9.61 40.56
N LEU A 15 -9.53 -10.17 40.78
CA LEU A 15 -8.76 -10.93 39.79
C LEU A 15 -9.62 -12.04 39.13
N PRO A 16 -10.34 -12.90 39.88
CA PRO A 16 -11.30 -13.84 39.32
C PRO A 16 -12.32 -13.22 38.35
N ILE A 17 -12.94 -12.11 38.70
CA ILE A 17 -13.91 -11.42 37.83
C ILE A 17 -13.23 -10.89 36.57
N TRP A 18 -12.02 -10.35 36.69
CA TRP A 18 -11.23 -9.90 35.55
C TRP A 18 -10.92 -11.05 34.58
N PHE A 19 -10.50 -12.21 35.09
CA PHE A 19 -10.26 -13.40 34.27
C PHE A 19 -11.51 -13.88 33.54
N LEU A 20 -12.68 -13.82 34.19
CA LEU A 20 -13.95 -14.19 33.58
C LEU A 20 -14.31 -13.23 32.43
N LYS A 21 -14.22 -11.92 32.67
CA LYS A 21 -14.45 -10.90 31.63
C LYS A 21 -13.49 -11.07 30.46
N HIS A 22 -12.23 -11.37 30.74
CA HIS A 22 -11.23 -11.59 29.70
C HIS A 22 -11.52 -12.84 28.87
N LYS A 23 -11.92 -13.94 29.50
CA LYS A 23 -12.34 -15.16 28.81
C LYS A 23 -13.60 -14.95 27.95
N GLU A 24 -14.61 -14.26 28.49
CA GLU A 24 -15.83 -13.94 27.75
C GLU A 24 -15.54 -13.09 26.52
N PHE A 25 -14.69 -12.07 26.68
CA PHE A 25 -14.22 -11.22 25.60
C PHE A 25 -13.54 -12.04 24.50
N VAL A 26 -12.52 -12.84 24.84
CA VAL A 26 -11.83 -13.72 23.88
C VAL A 26 -12.81 -14.69 23.18
N TRP A 27 -13.77 -15.21 23.93
CA TRP A 27 -14.80 -16.09 23.37
C TRP A 27 -15.70 -15.36 22.37
N TRP A 28 -16.12 -14.12 22.65
CA TRP A 28 -16.85 -13.30 21.68
C TRP A 28 -16.04 -13.01 20.42
N PHE A 29 -14.77 -12.63 20.56
CA PHE A 29 -13.90 -12.38 19.40
C PHE A 29 -13.75 -13.61 18.50
N THR A 30 -13.56 -14.78 19.10
CA THR A 30 -13.37 -16.03 18.34
C THR A 30 -14.66 -16.58 17.75
N ARG A 31 -15.83 -16.28 18.34
CA ARG A 31 -17.14 -16.78 17.90
C ARG A 31 -17.78 -15.92 16.81
N TYR A 32 -17.64 -14.59 16.90
CA TYR A 32 -18.45 -13.65 16.11
C TYR A 32 -17.64 -12.80 15.12
N PHE A 33 -16.31 -12.81 15.20
CA PHE A 33 -15.45 -12.00 14.32
C PHE A 33 -14.53 -12.89 13.48
N HIS A 34 -14.34 -12.50 12.23
CA HIS A 34 -13.42 -13.17 11.33
C HIS A 34 -11.98 -12.70 11.55
N SER A 35 -11.00 -13.52 11.14
CA SER A 35 -9.56 -13.25 11.29
C SER A 35 -9.14 -11.87 10.79
N ASP A 36 -9.76 -11.37 9.72
CA ASP A 36 -9.44 -10.07 9.14
C ASP A 36 -9.92 -8.89 10.02
N GLN A 37 -11.10 -9.02 10.62
CA GLN A 37 -11.65 -8.01 11.53
C GLN A 37 -10.87 -7.98 12.85
N LEU A 38 -10.50 -9.16 13.36
CA LEU A 38 -9.64 -9.29 14.54
C LEU A 38 -8.27 -8.64 14.29
N ARG A 39 -7.68 -8.91 13.14
CA ARG A 39 -6.37 -8.36 12.78
C ARG A 39 -6.40 -6.84 12.68
N SER A 40 -7.44 -6.25 12.07
CA SER A 40 -7.61 -4.79 12.05
C SER A 40 -7.85 -4.19 13.44
N PHE A 41 -8.57 -4.88 14.33
CA PHE A 41 -8.86 -4.43 15.69
C PHE A 41 -7.64 -4.46 16.61
N PHE A 42 -6.81 -5.51 16.53
CA PHE A 42 -5.63 -5.69 17.38
C PHE A 42 -4.33 -5.08 16.83
N HIS A 43 -4.33 -4.62 15.57
CA HIS A 43 -3.19 -3.95 14.94
C HIS A 43 -2.57 -2.79 15.77
N PRO A 44 -3.33 -2.00 16.55
CA PRO A 44 -2.74 -0.96 17.40
C PRO A 44 -2.11 -1.48 18.70
N MET A 45 -2.44 -2.70 19.15
CA MET A 45 -1.92 -3.31 20.39
C MET A 45 -0.72 -4.23 20.16
N THR A 46 -0.55 -4.76 18.94
CA THR A 46 0.60 -5.58 18.56
C THR A 46 1.69 -4.68 18.00
N ASP A 47 2.43 -4.04 18.89
CA ASP A 47 3.41 -3.00 18.57
C ASP A 47 4.67 -3.60 17.91
N GLU A 48 4.58 -3.81 16.61
CA GLU A 48 5.52 -3.13 15.73
C GLU A 48 4.62 -2.19 14.93
N GLN A 49 4.54 -0.91 15.31
CA GLN A 49 3.88 0.12 14.49
C GLN A 49 4.57 0.16 13.12
N VAL A 50 4.25 -0.76 12.22
CA VAL A 50 4.70 -0.71 10.84
C VAL A 50 4.08 0.54 10.28
N PRO A 51 4.86 1.61 10.00
CA PRO A 51 4.29 2.87 9.61
C PRO A 51 3.41 2.64 8.38
N PHE A 52 2.25 3.29 8.28
CA PHE A 52 1.34 3.16 7.12
C PHE A 52 2.11 3.25 5.80
N LYS A 53 3.09 4.17 5.75
CA LYS A 53 4.03 4.34 4.65
C LYS A 53 4.82 3.07 4.30
N SER A 54 5.31 2.34 5.29
CA SER A 54 6.05 1.08 5.11
C SER A 54 5.16 -0.03 4.54
N LEU A 55 3.92 -0.17 5.04
CA LEU A 55 2.94 -1.11 4.47
C LEU A 55 2.67 -0.82 2.99
N VAL A 56 2.41 0.45 2.66
CA VAL A 56 2.21 0.90 1.28
C VAL A 56 3.44 0.59 0.42
N LEU A 57 4.65 0.91 0.88
CA LEU A 57 5.89 0.66 0.14
C LEU A 57 6.21 -0.83 -0.03
N THR A 58 5.72 -1.69 0.86
CA THR A 58 5.89 -3.15 0.76
C THR A 58 4.95 -3.75 -0.29
N HIS A 59 3.72 -3.23 -0.38
CA HIS A 59 2.67 -3.86 -1.19
C HIS A 59 2.42 -3.19 -2.54
N TYR A 60 2.83 -1.94 -2.76
CA TYR A 60 2.47 -1.20 -3.97
C TYR A 60 2.91 -1.84 -5.29
N ARG A 61 4.01 -2.61 -5.30
CA ARG A 61 4.49 -3.28 -6.52
C ARG A 61 3.62 -4.46 -6.95
N LYS A 62 2.92 -5.08 -6.00
CA LYS A 62 2.03 -6.22 -6.23
C LYS A 62 0.58 -5.80 -6.44
N ALA A 63 0.22 -4.59 -6.03
CA ALA A 63 -1.13 -4.07 -6.15
C ALA A 63 -1.36 -3.44 -7.54
N GLU A 64 -2.30 -3.99 -8.30
CA GLU A 64 -2.65 -3.47 -9.62
C GLU A 64 -3.53 -2.20 -9.53
N TYR A 65 -4.35 -2.09 -8.49
CA TYR A 65 -5.29 -0.99 -8.28
C TYR A 65 -5.44 -0.62 -6.80
N THR A 66 -6.00 0.56 -6.54
CA THR A 66 -6.08 1.16 -5.20
C THR A 66 -6.82 0.29 -4.19
N GLU A 67 -7.88 -0.40 -4.58
CA GLU A 67 -8.63 -1.28 -3.69
C GLU A 67 -7.79 -2.48 -3.26
N LYS A 68 -7.04 -3.08 -4.19
CA LYS A 68 -6.15 -4.18 -3.84
C LYS A 68 -5.05 -3.74 -2.88
N LEU A 69 -4.49 -2.54 -3.07
CA LEU A 69 -3.51 -1.99 -2.14
C LEU A 69 -4.10 -1.75 -0.74
N ALA A 70 -5.33 -1.24 -0.66
CA ALA A 70 -6.01 -1.01 0.62
C ALA A 70 -6.25 -2.34 1.37
N GLU A 71 -6.73 -3.36 0.65
CA GLU A 71 -6.93 -4.72 1.17
C GLU A 71 -5.62 -5.33 1.68
N MET A 72 -4.54 -5.24 0.90
CA MET A 72 -3.22 -5.74 1.28
C MET A 72 -2.64 -5.04 2.51
N CYS A 73 -2.95 -3.75 2.70
CA CYS A 73 -2.56 -2.99 3.87
C CYS A 73 -3.51 -3.20 5.07
N GLY A 74 -4.61 -3.96 4.93
CA GLY A 74 -5.56 -4.23 6.01
C GLY A 74 -6.52 -3.07 6.32
N TYR A 75 -6.72 -2.14 5.37
CA TYR A 75 -7.59 -0.97 5.54
C TYR A 75 -8.81 -1.04 4.61
N GLY A 76 -9.96 -0.60 5.10
CA GLY A 76 -11.10 -0.28 4.26
C GLY A 76 -10.79 0.88 3.31
N LEU A 77 -11.33 0.84 2.07
CA LEU A 77 -11.02 1.80 0.99
C LEU A 77 -11.17 3.28 1.39
N HIS A 78 -12.23 3.61 2.13
CA HIS A 78 -12.49 4.98 2.59
C HIS A 78 -11.39 5.49 3.53
N ASN A 79 -11.09 4.71 4.57
CA ASN A 79 -10.05 5.03 5.55
C ASN A 79 -8.67 5.08 4.90
N PHE A 80 -8.39 4.12 4.01
CA PHE A 80 -7.15 4.08 3.25
C PHE A 80 -6.94 5.36 2.43
N ARG A 81 -7.93 5.81 1.65
CA ARG A 81 -7.80 7.03 0.83
C ARG A 81 -7.55 8.27 1.68
N LYS A 82 -8.21 8.40 2.83
CA LYS A 82 -8.03 9.52 3.77
C LYS A 82 -6.61 9.52 4.34
N LEU A 83 -6.18 8.39 4.90
CA LEU A 83 -4.87 8.23 5.51
C LEU A 83 -3.74 8.40 4.48
N PHE A 84 -3.92 7.83 3.29
CA PHE A 84 -2.96 7.97 2.20
C PHE A 84 -2.78 9.41 1.75
N LYS A 85 -3.85 10.19 1.64
CA LYS A 85 -3.75 11.61 1.28
C LYS A 85 -3.04 12.41 2.37
N GLN A 86 -3.22 12.07 3.65
CA GLN A 86 -2.51 12.71 4.76
C GLN A 86 -1.01 12.40 4.72
N GLU A 87 -0.64 11.15 4.45
CA GLU A 87 0.76 10.68 4.47
C GLU A 87 1.55 11.01 3.20
N PHE A 88 0.93 10.92 2.02
CA PHE A 88 1.58 11.07 0.72
C PHE A 88 1.19 12.36 -0.03
N GLY A 89 0.22 13.12 0.47
CA GLY A 89 -0.24 14.39 -0.15
C GLY A 89 -1.04 14.23 -1.45
N VAL A 90 -1.15 13.02 -2.01
CA VAL A 90 -1.81 12.74 -3.29
C VAL A 90 -2.80 11.57 -3.16
N SER A 91 -3.69 11.40 -4.16
CA SER A 91 -4.59 10.25 -4.18
C SER A 91 -3.82 8.95 -4.44
N PRO A 92 -4.24 7.81 -3.86
CA PRO A 92 -3.55 6.54 -4.06
C PRO A 92 -3.43 6.11 -5.53
N TYR A 93 -4.49 6.34 -6.32
CA TYR A 93 -4.49 6.05 -7.74
C TYR A 93 -3.42 6.84 -8.49
N LYS A 94 -3.35 8.15 -8.26
CA LYS A 94 -2.35 9.02 -8.90
C LYS A 94 -0.94 8.61 -8.50
N TRP A 95 -0.74 8.30 -7.22
CA TRP A 95 0.56 7.85 -6.71
C TRP A 95 1.00 6.52 -7.31
N LEU A 96 0.09 5.54 -7.42
CA LEU A 96 0.37 4.25 -8.07
C LEU A 96 0.75 4.44 -9.54
N MET A 97 0.04 5.31 -10.27
CA MET A 97 0.38 5.61 -11.67
C MET A 97 1.75 6.28 -11.80
N MET A 98 2.09 7.21 -10.90
CA MET A 98 3.42 7.82 -10.86
C MET A 98 4.51 6.78 -10.60
N LYS A 99 4.31 5.88 -9.63
CA LYS A 99 5.27 4.80 -9.32
C LYS A 99 5.38 3.79 -10.45
N LYS A 100 4.28 3.45 -11.12
CA LYS A 100 4.29 2.62 -12.33
C LYS A 100 5.10 3.29 -13.44
N ALA A 101 4.91 4.59 -13.68
CA ALA A 101 5.65 5.34 -14.68
C ALA A 101 7.15 5.44 -14.37
N GLU A 102 7.53 5.69 -13.12
CA GLU A 102 8.94 5.67 -12.66
C GLU A 102 9.60 4.31 -12.94
N HIS A 103 8.90 3.21 -12.64
CA HIS A 103 9.46 1.87 -12.86
C HIS A 103 9.59 1.55 -14.36
N ILE A 104 8.60 1.91 -15.17
CA ILE A 104 8.67 1.76 -16.63
C ILE A 104 9.81 2.60 -17.20
N LYS A 105 10.00 3.83 -16.71
CA LYS A 105 11.13 4.69 -17.11
C LYS A 105 12.47 3.99 -16.86
N TYR A 106 12.64 3.39 -15.67
CA TYR A 106 13.84 2.63 -15.32
C TYR A 106 14.03 1.40 -16.23
N ARG A 107 12.96 0.67 -16.55
CA ARG A 107 13.03 -0.47 -17.47
C ARG A 107 13.36 -0.04 -18.91
N LEU A 108 12.83 1.10 -19.34
CA LEU A 108 13.09 1.64 -20.68
C LEU A 108 14.55 2.07 -20.89
N SER A 109 15.25 2.52 -19.84
CA SER A 109 16.68 2.87 -19.91
C SER A 109 17.59 1.64 -20.02
N LYS A 110 17.08 0.44 -19.75
CA LYS A 110 17.82 -0.81 -19.95
C LYS A 110 17.59 -1.31 -21.38
N THR A 111 18.62 -1.23 -22.21
CA THR A 111 18.59 -1.64 -23.63
C THR A 111 18.36 -3.13 -23.85
N HIS A 112 18.77 -3.97 -22.91
CA HIS A 112 18.60 -5.42 -22.98
C HIS A 112 17.16 -5.88 -22.71
N ILE A 113 16.28 -5.01 -22.18
CA ILE A 113 14.88 -5.36 -21.88
C ILE A 113 14.04 -5.02 -23.11
N THR A 114 13.31 -5.99 -23.66
CA THR A 114 12.46 -5.74 -24.83
C THR A 114 11.18 -5.00 -24.43
N PHE A 115 10.52 -4.35 -25.39
CA PHE A 115 9.22 -3.72 -25.10
C PHE A 115 8.16 -4.76 -24.74
N THR A 116 8.24 -5.96 -25.31
CA THR A 116 7.34 -7.08 -25.00
C THR A 116 7.48 -7.49 -23.54
N ASP A 117 8.72 -7.65 -23.04
CA ASP A 117 8.94 -7.99 -21.62
C ASP A 117 8.35 -6.94 -20.67
N ILE A 118 8.42 -5.65 -21.03
CA ILE A 118 7.85 -4.56 -20.24
C ILE A 118 6.31 -4.58 -20.31
N ILE A 119 5.74 -4.91 -21.46
CA ILE A 119 4.29 -5.03 -21.63
C ILE A 119 3.75 -6.14 -20.73
N ASP A 120 4.43 -7.28 -20.73
CA ASP A 120 4.06 -8.46 -19.95
C ASP A 120 4.30 -8.24 -18.45
N GLU A 121 5.44 -7.67 -18.04
CA GLU A 121 5.76 -7.41 -16.62
C GLU A 121 4.74 -6.49 -15.94
N PHE A 122 4.17 -5.54 -16.68
CA PHE A 122 3.26 -4.53 -16.15
C PHE A 122 1.78 -4.79 -16.49
N ASN A 123 1.46 -6.01 -16.96
CA ASN A 123 0.13 -6.48 -17.35
C ASN A 123 -0.59 -5.51 -18.29
N PHE A 124 0.11 -4.98 -19.30
CA PHE A 124 -0.54 -4.18 -20.34
C PHE A 124 -1.27 -5.09 -21.32
N SER A 125 -2.56 -4.82 -21.55
CA SER A 125 -3.40 -5.61 -22.46
C SER A 125 -2.94 -5.60 -23.93
N SER A 126 -2.17 -4.59 -24.34
CA SER A 126 -1.63 -4.48 -25.70
C SER A 126 -0.51 -3.46 -25.80
N ASN A 127 0.29 -3.54 -26.87
CA ASN A 127 1.29 -2.54 -27.23
C ASN A 127 0.68 -1.13 -27.42
N ALA A 128 -0.56 -1.06 -27.90
CA ALA A 128 -1.27 0.20 -28.06
C ALA A 128 -1.59 0.84 -26.69
N HIS A 129 -2.04 0.03 -25.73
CA HIS A 129 -2.32 0.49 -24.36
C HIS A 129 -1.03 0.99 -23.68
N PHE A 130 0.07 0.25 -23.82
CA PHE A 130 1.39 0.66 -23.33
C PHE A 130 1.87 1.97 -23.98
N THR A 131 1.71 2.12 -25.30
CA THR A 131 2.11 3.34 -26.02
C THR A 131 1.32 4.57 -25.55
N THR A 132 0.01 4.41 -25.35
CA THR A 132 -0.85 5.48 -24.81
C THR A 132 -0.45 5.86 -23.40
N PHE A 133 -0.18 4.87 -22.54
CA PHE A 133 0.33 5.11 -21.18
C PHE A 133 1.64 5.91 -21.20
N CYS A 134 2.61 5.53 -22.04
CA CYS A 134 3.88 6.26 -22.16
C CYS A 134 3.67 7.70 -22.64
N LYS A 135 2.78 7.93 -23.61
CA LYS A 135 2.48 9.30 -24.06
C LYS A 135 1.86 10.15 -22.95
N GLN A 136 0.93 9.59 -22.20
CA GLN A 136 0.21 10.30 -21.14
C GLN A 136 1.08 10.59 -19.91
N HIS A 137 1.89 9.63 -19.47
CA HIS A 137 2.63 9.71 -18.21
C HIS A 137 4.12 10.04 -18.37
N LEU A 138 4.72 9.74 -19.52
CA LEU A 138 6.15 9.94 -19.78
C LEU A 138 6.41 10.96 -20.91
N GLY A 139 5.37 11.42 -21.62
CA GLY A 139 5.47 12.47 -22.63
C GLY A 139 5.97 12.01 -24.02
N GLY A 140 6.08 10.70 -24.26
CA GLY A 140 6.62 10.19 -25.53
C GLY A 140 6.26 8.74 -25.84
N THR A 141 6.57 8.29 -27.05
CA THR A 141 6.46 6.87 -27.41
C THR A 141 7.59 6.06 -26.76
N PRO A 142 7.38 4.76 -26.47
CA PRO A 142 8.40 3.92 -25.84
C PRO A 142 9.77 3.97 -26.55
N SER A 143 9.76 3.93 -27.88
CA SER A 143 10.98 4.01 -28.70
C SER A 143 11.69 5.36 -28.57
N LYS A 144 10.94 6.47 -28.58
CA LYS A 144 11.51 7.82 -28.42
C LYS A 144 12.08 8.01 -27.01
N LEU A 145 11.35 7.53 -26.00
CA LEU A 145 11.79 7.60 -24.60
C LEU A 145 13.08 6.83 -24.37
N ARG A 146 13.22 5.63 -24.96
CA ARG A 146 14.44 4.82 -24.86
C ARG A 146 15.66 5.56 -25.42
N LEU A 147 15.54 6.22 -26.58
CA LEU A 147 16.62 7.03 -27.14
C LEU A 147 17.01 8.19 -26.22
N ILE A 148 16.03 8.94 -25.74
CA ILE A 148 16.26 10.07 -24.82
C ILE A 148 16.96 9.59 -23.54
N PHE A 149 16.58 8.45 -22.99
CA PHE A 149 17.22 7.95 -21.76
C PHE A 149 18.63 7.43 -21.99
N LEU A 150 18.98 6.98 -23.20
CA LEU A 150 20.34 6.59 -23.54
C LEU A 150 21.25 7.81 -23.69
N GLU A 151 20.79 8.85 -24.39
CA GLU A 151 21.51 10.12 -24.52
C GLU A 151 21.81 10.74 -23.14
N ASN A 152 20.85 10.71 -22.21
CA ASN A 152 21.06 11.24 -20.86
C ASN A 152 22.10 10.45 -20.04
N GLN A 153 22.31 9.15 -20.30
CA GLN A 153 23.31 8.34 -19.59
C GLN A 153 24.74 8.58 -20.09
N GLU A 154 24.91 8.95 -21.36
CA GLU A 154 26.22 9.31 -21.94
C GLU A 154 26.71 10.70 -21.46
N VAL A 155 25.80 11.58 -21.05
CA VAL A 155 26.12 12.92 -20.55
C VAL A 155 26.54 12.90 -19.06
N GLU A 156 25.99 11.99 -18.24
CA GLU A 156 26.37 11.86 -16.82
C GLU A 156 27.67 11.07 -16.59
N SER A 157 28.22 10.43 -17.63
CA SER A 157 29.47 9.66 -17.58
C SER A 157 30.68 10.38 -18.22
N LYS A 158 30.51 11.66 -18.57
CA LYS A 158 31.56 12.62 -18.94
C LYS A 158 31.70 13.70 -17.88
#